data_AF-A0A848WCD1-F1
#
_entry.id   AF-A0A848WCD1-F1
#
_cell.length_a   1.000
_cell.length_b   1.000
_cell.length_c   1.000
_cell.angle_alpha   90.00
_cell.angle_beta   90.00
_cell.angle_gamma   90.00
#
_symmetry.space_group_name_H-M   'P 1'
#
loop_
_entity.id
_entity.type
_entity.pdbx_description
1 polymer ?
#
loop_
_entity_poly.entity_id
_entity_poly.type
_entity_poly.pdbx_seq_one_letter_code
_entity_poly.pdbx_strand_id
1 'polypeptide(L)'
;YCPSSVPGGRAPHHWLSDGRALFDVFGPGFTLLRLAETAPDGAGLAAAAAARGVPLHVVTVTDDGVRDLYRRDLVLVRPDQHIAWRGITEPADADGLISQVIGG
;
A
#
# COMPACT_ATOMS: atom_id res chain seq x y z
N TYR A 1 21.33 -5.47 -6.34
CA TYR A 1 20.27 -4.57 -5.85
C TYR A 1 19.46 -5.35 -4.83
N CYS A 2 19.50 -4.97 -3.55
CA CYS A 2 18.74 -5.65 -2.50
C CYS A 2 17.40 -4.92 -2.36
N PRO A 3 16.27 -5.50 -2.82
CA PRO A 3 14.98 -4.83 -2.68
C PRO A 3 14.66 -4.71 -1.19
N SER A 4 14.64 -3.48 -0.70
CA SER A 4 14.32 -3.19 0.69
C SER A 4 12.96 -2.50 0.72
N SER A 5 11.98 -3.12 1.36
CA SER A 5 10.61 -2.63 1.52
C SER A 5 10.48 -1.50 2.57
N VAL A 6 11.56 -0.74 2.80
CA VAL A 6 11.56 0.44 3.68
C VAL A 6 10.77 1.57 2.99
N PRO A 7 10.01 2.39 3.74
CA PRO A 7 9.44 3.61 3.20
C PRO A 7 10.50 4.44 2.46
N GLY A 8 10.17 4.92 1.25
CA GLY A 8 11.11 5.57 0.33
C GLY A 8 11.77 4.65 -0.70
N GLY A 9 11.63 3.32 -0.57
CA GLY A 9 11.99 2.35 -1.62
C GLY A 9 10.90 2.19 -2.67
N ARG A 10 11.30 1.88 -3.92
CA ARG A 10 10.35 1.42 -4.95
C ARG A 10 9.73 0.11 -4.48
N ALA A 11 8.42 -0.02 -4.64
CA ALA A 11 7.70 -1.26 -4.36
C ALA A 11 8.41 -2.42 -5.08
N PRO A 12 8.87 -3.46 -4.38
CA PRO A 12 9.56 -4.55 -5.03
C PRO A 12 8.68 -5.22 -6.09
N HIS A 13 9.30 -5.47 -7.24
CA HIS A 13 8.67 -6.20 -8.33
C HIS A 13 8.38 -7.63 -7.88
N HIS A 14 7.13 -8.07 -8.04
CA HIS A 14 6.72 -9.45 -7.80
C HIS A 14 5.69 -9.86 -8.84
N TRP A 15 5.79 -11.12 -9.30
CA TRP A 15 4.77 -11.75 -10.13
C TRP A 15 3.80 -12.46 -9.22
N LEU A 16 2.52 -12.09 -9.29
CA LEU A 16 1.47 -12.78 -8.57
C LEU A 16 1.30 -14.19 -9.12
N SER A 17 0.79 -15.09 -8.29
CA SER A 17 0.46 -16.48 -8.65
C SER A 17 -0.49 -16.61 -9.86
N ASP A 18 -1.29 -15.59 -10.16
CA ASP A 18 -2.17 -15.54 -11.34
C ASP A 18 -1.48 -15.02 -12.62
N GLY A 19 -0.18 -14.74 -12.57
CA GLY A 19 0.63 -14.28 -13.71
C GLY A 19 0.62 -12.77 -13.94
N ARG A 20 -0.08 -11.98 -13.11
CA ARG A 20 -0.03 -10.50 -13.19
C ARG A 20 1.20 -9.95 -12.45
N ALA A 21 1.72 -8.80 -12.90
CA ALA A 21 2.70 -8.08 -12.10
C ALA A 21 1.99 -7.36 -10.94
N LEU A 22 2.62 -7.28 -9.76
CA LEU A 22 2.07 -6.53 -8.62
C LEU A 22 1.76 -5.06 -8.98
N PHE A 23 2.48 -4.48 -9.94
CA PHE A 23 2.21 -3.12 -10.42
C PHE A 23 0.90 -2.99 -11.21
N ASP A 24 0.43 -4.08 -11.82
CA ASP A 24 -0.80 -4.07 -12.63
C ASP A 24 -2.05 -3.98 -11.74
N VAL A 25 -1.93 -4.24 -10.43
CA VAL A 25 -3.03 -4.07 -9.47
C VAL A 25 -3.08 -2.67 -8.84
N PHE A 26 -2.14 -1.79 -9.18
CA PHE A 26 -2.15 -0.43 -8.66
C PHE A 26 -3.22 0.42 -9.33
N GLY A 27 -3.87 1.27 -8.54
CA GLY A 27 -4.80 2.27 -9.04
C GLY A 27 -4.09 3.45 -9.71
N PRO A 28 -4.86 4.36 -10.35
CA PRO A 28 -4.33 5.56 -11.01
C PRO A 28 -3.73 6.60 -10.04
N GLY A 29 -3.95 6.41 -8.74
CA GLY A 29 -3.52 7.29 -7.66
C GLY A 29 -2.74 6.54 -6.60
N PHE A 30 -3.07 6.80 -5.34
CA PHE A 30 -2.53 6.00 -4.24
C PHE A 30 -3.18 4.62 -4.24
N THR A 31 -2.41 3.61 -3.82
CA THR A 31 -2.91 2.24 -3.66
C THR A 31 -2.59 1.74 -2.26
N LEU A 32 -3.61 1.27 -1.54
CA LEU A 32 -3.44 0.52 -0.30
C LEU A 32 -3.52 -0.97 -0.59
N LEU A 33 -2.38 -1.66 -0.46
CA LEU A 33 -2.29 -3.11 -0.55
C LEU A 33 -2.63 -3.73 0.80
N ARG A 34 -3.61 -4.62 0.81
CA ARG A 34 -3.91 -5.55 1.90
C ARG A 34 -3.28 -6.89 1.58
N LEU A 35 -2.21 -7.26 2.28
CA LEU A 35 -1.37 -8.42 1.95
C LEU A 35 -1.76 -9.71 2.70
N ALA A 36 -2.95 -9.73 3.28
CA ALA A 36 -3.57 -10.90 3.88
C ALA A 36 -5.10 -10.74 3.84
N GLU A 37 -5.86 -11.84 3.80
CA GLU A 37 -7.32 -11.78 3.92
C GLU A 37 -7.76 -11.17 5.25
N THR A 38 -7.00 -11.47 6.32
CA THR A 38 -7.21 -10.96 7.67
C THR A 38 -6.63 -9.57 7.90
N ALA A 39 -5.98 -8.97 6.90
CA ALA A 39 -5.46 -7.61 7.02
C ALA A 39 -6.63 -6.63 7.25
N PRO A 40 -6.44 -5.54 8.02
CA PRO A 40 -7.45 -4.51 8.15
C PRO A 40 -7.93 -4.00 6.79
N ASP A 41 -9.18 -3.53 6.72
CA ASP A 41 -9.75 -3.02 5.47
C ASP A 41 -9.15 -1.67 5.04
N GLY A 42 -8.55 -0.92 5.98
CA GLY A 42 -7.96 0.38 5.69
C GLY A 42 -8.99 1.49 5.65
N ALA A 43 -10.15 1.32 6.30
CA ALA A 43 -11.26 2.27 6.23
C ALA A 43 -10.87 3.68 6.73
N GLY A 44 -10.02 3.78 7.75
CA GLY A 44 -9.53 5.06 8.25
C GLY A 44 -8.65 5.78 7.24
N LEU A 45 -7.75 5.06 6.58
CA LEU A 45 -6.92 5.59 5.48
C LEU A 45 -7.78 6.02 4.27
N ALA A 46 -8.76 5.21 3.89
CA ALA A 46 -9.68 5.53 2.80
C ALA A 46 -10.52 6.78 3.11
N ALA A 47 -11.03 6.90 4.33
CA ALA A 47 -11.79 8.07 4.77
C ALA A 47 -10.92 9.34 4.77
N ALA A 48 -9.70 9.26 5.30
CA ALA A 48 -8.74 10.37 5.31
C ALA A 48 -8.35 10.83 3.89
N ALA A 49 -8.11 9.89 2.98
CA ALA A 49 -7.84 10.19 1.58
C ALA A 49 -9.04 10.86 0.90
N ALA A 50 -10.25 10.33 1.10
CA ALA A 50 -11.48 10.87 0.53
C ALA A 50 -11.77 12.29 1.04
N ALA A 51 -11.58 12.56 2.34
CA ALA A 51 -11.76 13.88 2.94
C ALA A 51 -10.84 14.95 2.32
N ARG A 52 -9.71 14.53 1.73
CA ARG A 52 -8.71 15.40 1.09
C ARG A 52 -8.80 15.39 -0.45
N GLY A 53 -9.80 14.70 -1.02
CA GLY A 53 -9.96 14.57 -2.48
C GLY A 53 -8.89 13.71 -3.14
N VAL A 54 -8.21 12.86 -2.38
CA VAL A 54 -7.12 12.00 -2.88
C VAL A 54 -7.70 10.65 -3.30
N PRO A 55 -7.52 10.21 -4.56
CA PRO A 55 -7.95 8.89 -4.98
C PRO A 55 -7.07 7.81 -4.32
N LEU A 56 -7.68 7.00 -3.45
CA LEU A 56 -7.07 5.82 -2.84
C LEU A 56 -7.77 4.55 -3.34
N HIS A 57 -7.02 3.70 -4.03
CA HIS A 57 -7.46 2.38 -4.44
C HIS A 57 -7.08 1.35 -3.38
N VAL A 58 -8.05 0.67 -2.76
CA VAL A 58 -7.79 -0.42 -1.81
C VAL A 58 -7.90 -1.75 -2.54
N VAL A 59 -6.85 -2.57 -2.49
CA VAL A 59 -6.83 -3.88 -3.13
C VAL A 59 -6.26 -4.93 -2.19
N THR A 60 -6.91 -6.10 -2.17
CA THR A 60 -6.43 -7.26 -1.43
C THR A 60 -5.61 -8.16 -2.35
N VAL A 61 -4.40 -8.49 -1.91
CA VAL A 61 -3.47 -9.39 -2.59
C VAL A 61 -3.13 -10.50 -1.61
N THR A 62 -3.67 -11.70 -1.84
CA THR A 62 -3.52 -12.87 -0.96
C THR A 62 -2.38 -13.78 -1.40
N ASP A 63 -1.30 -13.19 -1.91
CA ASP A 63 -0.12 -13.93 -2.39
C ASP A 63 0.94 -13.98 -1.29
N ASP A 64 1.23 -15.19 -0.79
CA ASP A 64 2.20 -15.40 0.31
C ASP A 64 3.59 -14.86 -0.04
N GLY A 65 3.99 -14.93 -1.32
CA GLY A 65 5.26 -14.39 -1.79
C GLY A 65 5.34 -12.87 -1.65
N VAL A 66 4.24 -12.16 -1.92
CA VAL A 66 4.14 -10.71 -1.66
C VAL A 66 4.18 -10.43 -0.16
N ARG A 67 3.42 -11.20 0.64
CA ARG A 67 3.41 -11.01 2.10
C ARG A 67 4.80 -11.18 2.71
N ASP A 68 5.54 -12.20 2.30
CA ASP A 68 6.91 -12.47 2.78
C ASP A 68 7.91 -11.39 2.38
N LEU A 69 7.73 -10.80 1.19
CA LEU A 69 8.58 -9.74 0.66
C LEU A 69 8.37 -8.40 1.38
N TYR A 70 7.12 -8.06 1.68
CA TYR A 70 6.77 -6.80 2.34
C TYR A 70 6.77 -6.90 3.87
N ARG A 71 6.59 -8.12 4.42
CA ARG A 71 6.52 -8.46 5.86
C ARG A 71 5.54 -7.61 6.66
N ARG A 72 4.49 -7.13 6.01
CA ARG A 72 3.47 -6.22 6.56
C ARG A 72 2.13 -6.57 5.97
N ASP A 73 1.07 -6.26 6.71
CA ASP A 73 -0.29 -6.59 6.28
C ASP A 73 -0.92 -5.44 5.48
N LEU A 74 -0.48 -4.20 5.72
CA LEU A 74 -0.88 -3.00 4.98
C LEU A 74 0.34 -2.29 4.38
N VAL A 75 0.24 -1.91 3.12
CA VAL A 75 1.26 -1.12 2.42
C VAL A 75 0.59 -0.04 1.58
N LEU A 76 0.92 1.22 1.87
CA LEU A 76 0.49 2.36 1.08
C LEU A 76 1.55 2.68 0.01
N VAL A 77 1.12 2.68 -1.23
CA VAL A 77 1.94 2.90 -2.43
C VAL A 77 1.49 4.18 -3.13
N ARG A 78 2.46 4.98 -3.56
CA ARG A 78 2.28 6.23 -4.30
C ARG A 78 2.03 5.96 -5.80
N PRO A 79 1.47 6.93 -6.54
CA PRO A 79 1.30 6.81 -8.01
C PRO A 79 2.62 6.56 -8.75
N ASP A 80 3.75 7.01 -8.20
CA ASP A 80 5.10 6.79 -8.73
C ASP A 80 5.71 5.42 -8.31
N GLN A 81 4.88 4.50 -7.83
CA GLN A 81 5.24 3.13 -7.41
C GLN A 81 6.18 3.05 -6.20
N HIS A 82 6.30 4.12 -5.41
CA HIS A 82 7.10 4.11 -4.17
C HIS A 82 6.25 3.80 -2.95
N ILE A 83 6.84 3.08 -1.98
CA ILE A 83 6.19 2.81 -0.70
C ILE A 83 6.16 4.12 0.11
N ALA A 84 4.95 4.63 0.33
CA ALA A 84 4.70 5.80 1.19
C ALA A 84 4.69 5.41 2.67
N TRP A 85 4.09 4.26 2.98
CA TRP A 85 3.95 3.77 4.35
C TRP A 85 3.65 2.27 4.38
N ARG A 86 3.89 1.61 5.53
CA ARG A 86 3.53 0.21 5.77
C ARG A 86 3.26 -0.06 7.25
N GLY A 87 2.35 -0.98 7.55
CA GLY A 87 1.95 -1.35 8.91
C GLY A 87 1.33 -2.74 9.00
N ILE A 88 1.15 -3.24 10.22
CA ILE A 88 0.36 -4.46 10.47
C ILE A 88 -1.11 -4.06 10.73
N THR A 89 -1.30 -2.95 11.42
CA THR A 89 -2.59 -2.29 11.65
C THR A 89 -2.62 -0.94 10.95
N GLU A 90 -3.81 -0.34 10.83
CA GLU A 90 -3.93 1.07 10.44
C GLU A 90 -3.16 1.98 11.41
N PRO A 91 -2.63 3.13 10.94
CA PRO A 91 -2.01 4.11 11.80
C PRO A 91 -3.04 4.72 12.75
N ALA A 92 -2.61 5.07 13.97
CA ALA A 92 -3.47 5.79 14.92
C ALA A 92 -3.90 7.17 14.38
N ASP A 93 -3.05 7.80 13.57
CA ASP A 93 -3.32 9.07 12.90
C ASP A 93 -3.30 8.88 11.36
N ALA A 94 -4.43 8.41 10.82
CA ALA A 94 -4.60 8.23 9.38
C ALA A 94 -4.60 9.56 8.62
N ASP A 95 -5.18 10.62 9.19
CA ASP A 95 -5.25 11.93 8.55
C ASP A 95 -3.87 12.58 8.44
N GLY A 96 -3.08 12.56 9.53
CA GLY A 96 -1.70 13.05 9.52
C GLY A 96 -0.82 12.27 8.54
N LEU A 97 -0.98 10.94 8.47
CA LEU A 97 -0.26 10.14 7.48
C LEU A 97 -0.62 10.54 6.05
N ILE A 98 -1.91 10.64 5.72
CA ILE A 98 -2.34 11.05 4.37
C ILE A 98 -1.82 12.46 4.06
N SER A 99 -1.88 13.40 5.01
CA SER A 99 -1.33 14.75 4.84
C SER A 99 0.16 14.73 4.52
N GLN A 100 0.93 13.89 5.21
CA GLN A 100 2.37 13.79 5.00
C GLN A 100 2.71 13.20 3.61
N VAL A 101 1.99 12.17 3.17
CA VAL A 101 2.32 11.48 1.90
C VAL A 101 1.91 12.26 0.65
N ILE A 102 0.97 13.20 0.76
CA ILE A 102 0.62 14.11 -0.33
C ILE A 102 1.50 15.37 -0.39
N GLY A 103 2.49 15.50 0.52
CA GLY A 103 3.43 16.60 0.54
C GLY A 103 2.87 17.89 1.15
N GLY A 104 2.20 17.76 2.30
CA GLY A 104 1.64 18.90 3.07
C GLY A 104 2.60 20.06 3.30
#